data_AF-A0AAX2UGM6-F1
#
_entry.id   AF-A0AAX2UGM6-F1
#
_cell.length_a   1.000
_cell.length_b   1.000
_cell.length_c   1.000
_cell.angle_alpha   90.00
_cell.angle_beta   90.00
_cell.angle_gamma   90.00
#
_symmetry.space_group_name_H-M   'P 1'
#
loop_
_entity.id
_entity.type
_entity.pdbx_description
1 polymer ?
#
loop_
_entity_poly.entity_id
_entity_poly.type
_entity_poly.pdbx_seq_one_letter_code
_entity_poly.pdbx_strand_id
1 'polypeptide(L)'
;MTLKKIVLIGASNSMLFNGLRAGLRQDGIELTNLALGGSSALFSLYCVLRGKYQNEIKQADLIVLESNIIDVIHGTDKDNDVNLVIRNIFFAYNELSKLNKKFLVLLLPLVEKDEWLNTSELINNAHRMCCNQYGFNCVDVQALYLKNGVMHFFMNMIPDSRHHKAHQLQRIMCEFGKNIANENFSLFKYSIPSSINLDFKVCSPANDLKIGGDTKEFSVSDFFHNDKCYRILKGDKYTFPICYEGYNVIAIHAWTHGKKLKTWSQHEATNSSVVIQNELGKFVNVTSPHYNSFLAVYDNNMLIDKHTTISLSNLATNAVDYFDIVNIMLFKDEGKMQININEVKETTIKREYSFSHLFPDIVFIKEVLEEYTQDVVLRLQKNEELQILSQLDFVKKFSTAKQRIQEQLPYKLGQAMILSSKSFFGYLFLPCVLLSVFFLHKQKQKKTQRKEKLTLPPLETYPDYDEALKEKECFTYKLGLALIKASKTWYMGGGIKLYFDIRKLKGEFQK
;
A
#
# COMPACT_ATOMS: atom_id res chain seq x y z
N MET A 1 34.25 8.92 -23.25
CA MET A 1 34.42 8.15 -22.00
C MET A 1 33.69 6.83 -22.15
N THR A 2 34.26 5.72 -21.70
CA THR A 2 33.55 4.44 -21.63
C THR A 2 32.42 4.56 -20.60
N LEU A 3 31.20 4.16 -20.97
CA LEU A 3 30.06 4.15 -20.05
C LEU A 3 30.35 3.19 -18.89
N LYS A 4 30.09 3.61 -17.65
CA LYS A 4 30.12 2.69 -16.50
C LYS A 4 28.88 1.80 -16.56
N LYS A 5 29.04 0.50 -16.31
CA LYS A 5 27.96 -0.49 -16.40
C LYS A 5 27.48 -0.87 -15.01
N ILE A 6 26.19 -0.62 -14.76
CA ILE A 6 25.51 -1.05 -13.53
C ILE A 6 24.51 -2.14 -13.88
N VAL A 7 24.55 -3.25 -13.14
CA VAL A 7 23.47 -4.25 -13.13
C VAL A 7 22.71 -4.12 -11.82
N LEU A 8 21.41 -3.87 -11.89
CA LEU A 8 20.52 -3.83 -10.72
C LEU A 8 19.71 -5.12 -10.67
N ILE A 9 19.88 -5.91 -9.61
CA ILE A 9 19.09 -7.10 -9.33
C ILE A 9 18.38 -6.88 -8.00
N GLY A 10 17.06 -6.75 -8.02
CA GLY A 10 16.33 -6.50 -6.79
C GLY A 10 14.84 -6.78 -6.88
N ALA A 11 14.10 -6.28 -5.90
CA ALA A 11 12.67 -6.47 -5.77
C ALA A 11 11.89 -5.25 -6.30
N SER A 12 10.68 -5.03 -5.77
CA SER A 12 9.77 -4.00 -6.29
C SER A 12 10.29 -2.57 -6.10
N ASN A 13 11.06 -2.28 -5.05
CA ASN A 13 11.71 -0.97 -4.86
C ASN A 13 12.66 -0.62 -6.01
N SER A 14 13.32 -1.64 -6.57
CA SER A 14 14.20 -1.53 -7.74
C SER A 14 13.45 -1.39 -9.08
N MET A 15 12.13 -1.61 -9.09
CA MET A 15 11.27 -1.46 -10.28
C MET A 15 10.54 -0.11 -10.36
N LEU A 16 10.38 0.61 -9.25
CA LEU A 16 9.57 1.84 -9.20
C LEU A 16 10.06 2.92 -10.20
N PHE A 17 9.12 3.53 -10.93
CA PHE A 17 9.41 4.39 -12.07
C PHE A 17 10.32 5.57 -11.72
N ASN A 18 10.01 6.29 -10.64
CA ASN A 18 10.75 7.47 -10.17
C ASN A 18 11.67 7.16 -8.98
N GLY A 19 11.94 5.89 -8.71
CA GLY A 19 12.73 5.44 -7.56
C GLY A 19 14.22 5.24 -7.87
N LEU A 20 14.80 4.20 -7.24
CA LEU A 20 16.22 3.85 -7.34
C LEU A 20 16.71 3.76 -8.78
N ARG A 21 15.95 3.09 -9.65
CA ARG A 21 16.33 2.90 -11.06
C ARG A 21 16.46 4.23 -11.82
N ALA A 22 15.63 5.22 -11.51
CA ALA A 22 15.69 6.53 -12.15
C ALA A 22 16.93 7.29 -11.68
N GLY A 23 17.25 7.16 -10.39
CA GLY A 23 18.47 7.68 -9.83
C GLY A 23 19.72 7.10 -10.46
N LEU A 24 19.76 5.78 -10.68
CA LEU A 24 20.92 5.12 -11.29
C LEU A 24 21.13 5.46 -12.78
N ARG A 25 20.07 5.84 -13.50
CA ARG A 25 20.14 6.24 -14.92
C ARG A 25 20.64 7.69 -15.05
N GLN A 26 21.93 7.88 -14.86
CA GLN A 26 22.62 9.16 -15.07
C GLN A 26 23.45 9.16 -16.37
N ASP A 27 23.85 10.35 -16.81
CA ASP A 27 24.78 10.50 -17.92
C ASP A 27 26.08 9.73 -17.64
N GLY A 28 26.54 8.96 -18.62
CA GLY A 28 27.73 8.11 -18.45
C GLY A 28 27.48 6.75 -17.81
N ILE A 29 26.23 6.40 -17.48
CA ILE A 29 25.84 5.09 -16.94
C ILE A 29 25.02 4.28 -17.95
N GLU A 30 25.43 3.05 -18.19
CA GLU A 30 24.61 2.02 -18.83
C GLU A 30 23.99 1.13 -17.73
N LEU A 31 22.67 1.26 -17.52
CA LEU A 31 21.94 0.49 -16.50
C LEU A 31 21.20 -0.68 -17.12
N THR A 32 21.56 -1.89 -16.71
CA THR A 32 20.76 -3.11 -16.91
C THR A 32 19.94 -3.37 -15.65
N ASN A 33 18.62 -3.24 -15.72
CA ASN A 33 17.73 -3.51 -14.59
C ASN A 33 17.04 -4.87 -14.75
N LEU A 34 17.38 -5.81 -13.87
CA LEU A 34 16.87 -7.18 -13.84
C LEU A 34 15.90 -7.41 -12.67
N ALA A 35 15.44 -6.34 -12.02
CA ALA A 35 14.60 -6.43 -10.83
C ALA A 35 13.21 -7.01 -11.14
N LEU A 36 12.75 -7.89 -10.25
CA LEU A 36 11.46 -8.53 -10.32
C LEU A 36 10.76 -8.42 -8.95
N GLY A 37 9.54 -7.90 -8.93
CA GLY A 37 8.78 -7.68 -7.70
C GLY A 37 8.61 -8.97 -6.89
N GLY A 38 8.69 -8.88 -5.56
CA GLY A 38 8.53 -10.04 -4.68
C GLY A 38 9.70 -11.04 -4.71
N SER A 39 10.88 -10.61 -5.17
CA SER A 39 12.04 -11.50 -5.32
C SER A 39 13.01 -11.42 -4.13
N SER A 40 13.37 -12.60 -3.59
CA SER A 40 14.28 -12.78 -2.47
C SER A 40 15.76 -12.88 -2.90
N ALA A 41 16.69 -13.07 -1.97
CA ALA A 41 18.12 -13.24 -2.29
C ALA A 41 18.37 -14.38 -3.31
N LEU A 42 17.53 -15.42 -3.28
CA LEU A 42 17.61 -16.55 -4.18
C LEU A 42 17.40 -16.17 -5.66
N PHE A 43 16.58 -15.14 -5.92
CA PHE A 43 16.39 -14.62 -7.28
C PHE A 43 17.67 -13.99 -7.85
N SER A 44 18.47 -13.35 -6.99
CA SER A 44 19.75 -12.78 -7.41
C SER A 44 20.70 -13.86 -7.92
N LEU A 45 20.74 -14.99 -7.20
CA LEU A 45 21.47 -16.18 -7.64
C LEU A 45 20.88 -16.76 -8.93
N TYR A 46 19.56 -16.88 -9.03
CA TYR A 46 18.88 -17.35 -10.24
C TYR A 46 19.24 -16.53 -11.48
N CYS A 47 19.30 -15.19 -11.40
CA CYS A 47 19.69 -14.33 -12.52
C CYS A 47 21.11 -14.61 -13.02
N VAL A 48 22.03 -14.98 -12.13
CA VAL A 48 23.39 -15.39 -12.50
C VAL A 48 23.40 -16.78 -13.14
N LEU A 49 22.71 -17.75 -12.54
CA LEU A 49 22.75 -19.15 -12.96
C LEU A 49 22.00 -19.43 -14.26
N ARG A 50 20.91 -18.71 -14.55
CA ARG A 50 20.08 -18.94 -15.74
C ARG A 50 20.78 -18.60 -17.07
N GLY A 51 21.98 -18.02 -17.04
CA GLY A 51 22.81 -17.71 -18.21
C GLY A 51 22.34 -16.57 -19.11
N LYS A 52 21.04 -16.24 -19.10
CA LYS A 52 20.43 -15.21 -19.97
C LYS A 52 21.12 -13.84 -19.92
N TYR A 53 21.60 -13.43 -18.73
CA TYR A 53 22.20 -12.12 -18.51
C TYR A 53 23.71 -12.21 -18.21
N GLN A 54 24.36 -13.31 -18.61
CA GLN A 54 25.76 -13.57 -18.26
C GLN A 54 26.72 -12.51 -18.83
N ASN A 55 26.41 -11.96 -20.00
CA ASN A 55 27.24 -10.92 -20.62
C ASN A 55 27.20 -9.62 -19.84
N GLU A 56 26.01 -9.16 -19.48
CA GLU A 56 25.75 -7.95 -18.70
C GLU A 56 26.40 -8.07 -17.33
N ILE A 57 26.22 -9.20 -16.65
CA ILE A 57 26.82 -9.48 -15.34
C ILE A 57 28.35 -9.52 -15.42
N LYS A 58 28.92 -10.16 -16.46
CA LYS A 58 30.37 -10.22 -16.67
C LYS A 58 30.97 -8.84 -17.00
N GLN A 59 30.24 -7.98 -17.69
CA GLN A 59 30.70 -6.64 -18.06
C GLN A 59 30.38 -5.57 -17.01
N ALA A 60 29.57 -5.89 -16.00
CA ALA A 60 29.23 -4.96 -14.94
C ALA A 60 30.47 -4.46 -14.20
N ASP A 61 30.54 -3.14 -14.01
CA ASP A 61 31.48 -2.47 -13.12
C ASP A 61 30.98 -2.49 -11.67
N LEU A 62 29.65 -2.51 -11.50
CA LEU A 62 28.96 -2.61 -10.22
C LEU A 62 27.68 -3.44 -10.37
N ILE A 63 27.45 -4.37 -9.44
CA ILE A 63 26.19 -5.12 -9.32
C ILE A 63 25.50 -4.68 -8.03
N VAL A 64 24.33 -4.07 -8.15
CA VAL A 64 23.51 -3.61 -7.03
C VAL A 64 22.48 -4.68 -6.68
N LEU A 65 22.42 -5.09 -5.42
CA LEU A 65 21.52 -6.12 -4.91
C LEU A 65 20.53 -5.54 -3.90
N GLU A 66 19.24 -5.83 -4.06
CA GLU A 66 18.19 -5.39 -3.13
C GLU A 66 17.13 -6.48 -2.95
N SER A 67 17.20 -7.25 -1.86
CA SER A 67 16.27 -8.34 -1.61
C SER A 67 15.76 -8.45 -0.18
N ASN A 68 16.41 -7.76 0.78
CA ASN A 68 16.25 -8.02 2.21
C ASN A 68 14.79 -7.90 2.68
N ILE A 69 14.03 -6.95 2.14
CA ILE A 69 12.62 -6.77 2.49
C ILE A 69 11.81 -8.05 2.18
N ILE A 70 12.04 -8.68 1.02
CA ILE A 70 11.33 -9.89 0.63
C ILE A 70 11.81 -11.08 1.45
N ASP A 71 13.12 -11.18 1.70
CA ASP A 71 13.66 -12.21 2.59
C ASP A 71 13.00 -12.12 3.99
N VAL A 72 12.86 -10.91 4.55
CA VAL A 72 12.16 -10.67 5.83
C VAL A 72 10.70 -11.08 5.74
N ILE A 73 9.94 -10.61 4.74
CA ILE A 73 8.52 -10.96 4.56
C ILE A 73 8.33 -12.48 4.49
N HIS A 74 9.17 -13.18 3.73
CA HIS A 74 9.10 -14.63 3.63
C HIS A 74 9.40 -15.35 4.95
N GLY A 75 10.30 -14.80 5.77
CA GLY A 75 10.64 -15.36 7.07
C GLY A 75 9.59 -15.07 8.15
N THR A 76 8.82 -13.98 8.02
CA THR A 76 7.80 -13.57 9.00
C THR A 76 6.40 -14.09 8.70
N ASP A 77 6.05 -14.28 7.43
CA ASP A 77 4.70 -14.74 7.03
C ASP A 77 4.52 -16.27 7.18
N LYS A 78 5.62 -17.00 7.38
CA LYS A 78 5.65 -18.47 7.44
C LYS A 78 6.46 -18.91 8.65
N ASP A 79 5.79 -19.11 9.79
CA ASP A 79 6.40 -19.39 11.10
C ASP A 79 7.41 -20.55 11.15
N ASN A 80 7.50 -21.42 10.12
CA ASN A 80 8.43 -22.54 10.05
C ASN A 80 9.56 -22.41 8.98
N ASP A 81 9.62 -21.32 8.22
CA ASP A 81 10.47 -21.23 7.02
C ASP A 81 11.73 -20.35 7.18
N VAL A 82 11.89 -19.64 8.31
CA VAL A 82 13.02 -18.73 8.55
C VAL A 82 14.39 -19.42 8.39
N ASN A 83 14.52 -20.69 8.79
CA ASN A 83 15.73 -21.48 8.60
C ASN A 83 16.11 -21.60 7.13
N LEU A 84 15.13 -21.81 6.26
CA LEU A 84 15.35 -21.97 4.82
C LEU A 84 15.57 -20.63 4.13
N VAL A 85 14.94 -19.55 4.62
CA VAL A 85 15.26 -18.18 4.18
C VAL A 85 16.72 -17.86 4.45
N ILE A 86 17.17 -18.04 5.70
CA ILE A 86 18.56 -17.78 6.10
C ILE A 86 19.53 -18.66 5.32
N ARG A 87 19.24 -19.96 5.18
CA ARG A 87 20.02 -20.86 4.32
C ARG A 87 20.15 -20.31 2.90
N ASN A 88 19.04 -19.88 2.30
CA ASN A 88 19.02 -19.37 0.92
C ASN A 88 19.82 -18.07 0.79
N ILE A 89 19.83 -17.19 1.80
CA ILE A 89 20.71 -16.01 1.85
C ILE A 89 22.18 -16.44 1.80
N PHE A 90 22.60 -17.32 2.71
CA PHE A 90 23.98 -17.79 2.75
C PHE A 90 24.41 -18.48 1.44
N PHE A 91 23.54 -19.29 0.87
CA PHE A 91 23.77 -19.94 -0.42
C PHE A 91 23.91 -18.94 -1.57
N ALA A 92 23.02 -17.94 -1.63
CA ALA A 92 23.08 -16.90 -2.65
C ALA A 92 24.42 -16.15 -2.58
N TYR A 93 24.81 -15.67 -1.40
CA TYR A 93 26.07 -14.94 -1.25
C TYR A 93 27.30 -15.82 -1.51
N ASN A 94 27.27 -17.08 -1.08
CA ASN A 94 28.33 -18.05 -1.37
C ASN A 94 28.61 -18.14 -2.88
N GLU A 95 27.56 -18.37 -3.68
CA GLU A 95 27.70 -18.52 -5.12
C GLU A 95 27.98 -17.19 -5.84
N LEU A 96 27.31 -16.11 -5.45
CA LEU A 96 27.53 -14.78 -6.03
C LEU A 96 28.97 -14.28 -5.80
N SER A 97 29.58 -14.60 -4.65
CA SER A 97 30.94 -14.19 -4.31
C SER A 97 31.98 -14.66 -5.32
N LYS A 98 31.73 -15.81 -5.96
CA LYS A 98 32.64 -16.45 -6.93
C LYS A 98 32.78 -15.67 -8.23
N LEU A 99 31.84 -14.77 -8.52
CA LEU A 99 31.94 -13.88 -9.68
C LEU A 99 33.13 -12.91 -9.56
N ASN A 100 33.68 -12.72 -8.35
CA ASN A 100 34.77 -11.77 -8.08
C ASN A 100 34.43 -10.40 -8.68
N LYS A 101 33.30 -9.84 -8.25
CA LYS A 101 32.73 -8.59 -8.74
C LYS A 101 32.52 -7.60 -7.59
N LYS A 102 32.35 -6.34 -7.94
CA LYS A 102 31.93 -5.30 -6.99
C LYS A 102 30.42 -5.41 -6.81
N PHE A 103 30.02 -5.89 -5.64
CA PHE A 103 28.62 -5.92 -5.25
C PHE A 103 28.32 -4.78 -4.29
N LEU A 104 27.16 -4.15 -4.44
CA LEU A 104 26.59 -3.20 -3.49
C LEU A 104 25.23 -3.71 -3.02
N VAL A 105 25.18 -4.21 -1.79
CA VAL A 105 23.95 -4.69 -1.14
C VAL A 105 23.22 -3.52 -0.49
N LEU A 106 21.93 -3.43 -0.75
CA LEU A 106 21.03 -2.44 -0.16
C LEU A 106 20.15 -3.16 0.86
N LEU A 107 20.33 -2.87 2.16
CA LEU A 107 19.41 -3.33 3.19
C LEU A 107 18.40 -2.22 3.46
N LEU A 108 17.26 -2.29 2.77
CA LEU A 108 16.21 -1.28 2.85
C LEU A 108 15.35 -1.45 4.10
N PRO A 109 14.76 -0.37 4.63
CA PRO A 109 14.03 -0.44 5.88
C PRO A 109 12.66 -1.07 5.72
N LEU A 110 12.21 -1.79 6.76
CA LEU A 110 10.87 -2.38 6.83
C LEU A 110 10.24 -2.06 8.19
N VAL A 111 8.95 -1.69 8.21
CA VAL A 111 8.22 -1.61 9.48
C VAL A 111 7.82 -3.00 9.88
N GLU A 112 8.34 -3.41 11.02
CA GLU A 112 8.01 -4.67 11.64
C GLU A 112 6.88 -4.45 12.64
N LYS A 113 5.92 -5.38 12.65
CA LYS A 113 5.10 -5.56 13.85
C LYS A 113 6.03 -6.01 14.99
N ASP A 114 5.67 -5.73 16.24
CA ASP A 114 6.50 -6.12 17.39
C ASP A 114 6.85 -7.62 17.38
N GLU A 115 5.94 -8.48 16.89
CA GLU A 115 6.13 -9.92 16.72
C GLU A 115 7.20 -10.31 15.68
N TRP A 116 7.50 -9.45 14.70
CA TRP A 116 8.45 -9.72 13.62
C TRP A 116 9.86 -9.20 13.88
N LEU A 117 10.03 -8.36 14.92
CA LEU A 117 11.27 -7.63 15.16
C LEU A 117 12.49 -8.56 15.24
N ASN A 118 12.35 -9.66 15.99
CA ASN A 118 13.43 -10.63 16.15
C ASN A 118 13.77 -11.36 14.84
N THR A 119 12.76 -11.77 14.07
CA THR A 119 12.95 -12.49 12.81
C THR A 119 13.55 -11.59 11.74
N SER A 120 13.10 -10.35 11.63
CA SER A 120 13.66 -9.38 10.69
C SER A 120 15.11 -9.06 11.01
N GLU A 121 15.41 -8.78 12.28
CA GLU A 121 16.77 -8.48 12.71
C GLU A 121 17.70 -9.69 12.51
N LEU A 122 17.21 -10.91 12.75
CA LEU A 122 17.92 -12.14 12.44
C LEU A 122 18.26 -12.27 10.94
N ILE A 123 17.29 -12.02 10.06
CA ILE A 123 17.48 -12.08 8.60
C ILE A 123 18.43 -10.98 8.12
N ASN A 124 18.25 -9.75 8.58
CA ASN A 124 19.18 -8.65 8.26
C ASN A 124 20.60 -8.96 8.76
N ASN A 125 20.75 -9.57 9.93
CA ASN A 125 22.05 -10.03 10.43
C ASN A 125 22.67 -11.12 9.54
N ALA A 126 21.88 -12.05 8.99
CA ALA A 126 22.39 -13.01 8.01
C ALA A 126 22.98 -12.30 6.76
N HIS A 127 22.29 -11.27 6.24
CA HIS A 127 22.83 -10.44 5.15
C HIS A 127 24.12 -9.72 5.57
N ARG A 128 24.15 -9.07 6.74
CA ARG A 128 25.34 -8.35 7.23
C ARG A 128 26.55 -9.26 7.42
N MET A 129 26.33 -10.46 7.99
CA MET A 129 27.35 -11.49 8.12
C MET A 129 27.88 -11.91 6.75
N CYS A 130 27.00 -12.17 5.78
CA CYS A 130 27.41 -12.52 4.42
C CYS A 130 28.20 -11.38 3.75
N CYS A 131 27.79 -10.12 3.91
CA CYS A 131 28.55 -8.98 3.41
C CYS A 131 29.96 -8.94 3.99
N ASN A 132 30.10 -9.14 5.31
CA ASN A 132 31.38 -9.14 6.00
C ASN A 132 32.27 -10.35 5.70
N GLN A 133 31.66 -11.50 5.39
CA GLN A 133 32.35 -12.75 5.08
C GLN A 133 32.85 -12.76 3.65
N TYR A 134 32.02 -12.35 2.69
CA TYR A 134 32.31 -12.41 1.26
C TYR A 134 32.76 -11.06 0.68
N GLY A 135 32.95 -10.04 1.52
CA GLY A 135 33.45 -8.73 1.11
C GLY A 135 32.49 -7.95 0.20
N PHE A 136 31.18 -8.07 0.41
CA PHE A 136 30.20 -7.30 -0.36
C PHE A 136 30.07 -5.91 0.27
N ASN A 137 30.16 -4.88 -0.55
CA ASN A 137 29.89 -3.50 -0.11
C ASN A 137 28.41 -3.38 0.25
N CYS A 138 28.08 -2.55 1.23
CA CYS A 138 26.74 -2.50 1.79
C CYS A 138 26.34 -1.08 2.19
N VAL A 139 25.09 -0.73 1.89
CA VAL A 139 24.38 0.40 2.49
C VAL A 139 23.26 -0.17 3.35
N ASP A 140 23.47 -0.14 4.66
CA ASP A 140 22.49 -0.62 5.63
C ASP A 140 21.55 0.51 6.05
N VAL A 141 20.49 0.70 5.25
CA VAL A 141 19.51 1.77 5.46
C VAL A 141 18.62 1.50 6.66
N GLN A 142 18.27 0.23 6.92
CA GLN A 142 17.58 -0.19 8.16
C GLN A 142 18.34 0.30 9.39
N ALA A 143 19.64 -0.01 9.50
CA ALA A 143 20.45 0.44 10.62
C ALA A 143 20.59 1.98 10.69
N LEU A 144 20.70 2.67 9.54
CA LEU A 144 20.71 4.13 9.50
C LEU A 144 19.41 4.74 10.05
N TYR A 145 18.25 4.17 9.71
CA TYR A 145 16.96 4.66 10.17
C TYR A 145 16.79 4.46 11.68
N LEU A 146 17.16 3.28 12.18
CA LEU A 146 17.09 2.94 13.60
C LEU A 146 18.04 3.83 14.42
N LYS A 147 19.31 3.94 14.00
CA LYS A 147 20.33 4.72 14.72
C LYS A 147 19.94 6.19 14.86
N ASN A 148 19.28 6.77 13.87
CA ASN A 148 18.87 8.17 13.88
C ASN A 148 17.43 8.39 14.40
N GLY A 149 16.73 7.34 14.83
CA GLY A 149 15.37 7.46 15.35
C GLY A 149 14.33 7.94 14.32
N VAL A 150 14.59 7.75 13.03
CA VAL A 150 13.73 8.26 11.94
C VAL A 150 12.84 7.19 11.31
N MET A 151 12.95 5.94 11.74
CA MET A 151 12.18 4.80 11.21
C MET A 151 10.68 5.09 11.17
N HIS A 152 10.08 5.41 12.33
CA HIS A 152 8.65 5.67 12.43
C HIS A 152 8.20 6.84 11.54
N PHE A 153 9.01 7.90 11.45
CA PHE A 153 8.69 9.09 10.66
C PHE A 153 8.58 8.76 9.17
N PHE A 154 9.63 8.22 8.56
CA PHE A 154 9.64 7.95 7.13
C PHE A 154 8.70 6.83 6.74
N MET A 155 8.60 5.79 7.57
CA MET A 155 7.74 4.68 7.24
C MET A 155 6.25 5.01 7.35
N ASN A 156 5.86 6.01 8.15
CA ASN A 156 4.49 6.51 8.16
C ASN A 156 4.13 7.40 6.98
N MET A 157 5.12 7.95 6.27
CA MET A 157 4.89 8.70 5.03
C MET A 157 4.64 7.82 3.82
N ILE A 158 4.92 6.51 3.91
CA ILE A 158 4.75 5.58 2.81
C ILE A 158 3.25 5.37 2.56
N PRO A 159 2.72 5.72 1.37
CA PRO A 159 1.29 5.61 1.06
C PRO A 159 0.84 4.16 0.76
N ASP A 160 1.71 3.18 1.00
CA ASP A 160 1.47 1.76 0.71
C ASP A 160 0.40 1.22 1.66
N SER A 161 -0.77 0.89 1.09
CA SER A 161 -1.89 0.28 1.81
C SER A 161 -1.66 -1.20 2.14
N ARG A 162 -0.56 -1.80 1.68
CA ARG A 162 -0.20 -3.19 2.01
C ARG A 162 0.30 -3.28 3.44
N HIS A 163 0.02 -4.40 4.10
CA HIS A 163 0.26 -4.62 5.53
C HIS A 163 1.72 -4.42 6.00
N HIS A 164 2.71 -4.37 5.09
CA HIS A 164 4.13 -4.36 5.42
C HIS A 164 4.85 -3.03 5.09
N LYS A 165 4.17 -2.01 4.51
CA LYS A 165 4.78 -0.73 4.07
C LYS A 165 6.16 -0.87 3.40
N ALA A 166 6.26 -1.80 2.44
CA ALA A 166 7.55 -2.25 1.88
C ALA A 166 8.18 -1.29 0.86
N HIS A 167 7.40 -0.36 0.28
CA HIS A 167 7.90 0.56 -0.74
C HIS A 167 8.45 1.86 -0.16
N GLN A 168 9.74 2.10 -0.38
CA GLN A 168 10.41 3.32 0.06
C GLN A 168 9.96 4.55 -0.73
N LEU A 169 10.14 5.73 -0.12
CA LEU A 169 9.83 7.00 -0.77
C LEU A 169 10.66 7.18 -2.05
N GLN A 170 9.99 7.21 -3.20
CA GLN A 170 10.63 7.22 -4.52
C GLN A 170 11.66 8.34 -4.68
N ARG A 171 11.40 9.54 -4.16
CA ARG A 171 12.34 10.65 -4.30
C ARG A 171 13.65 10.43 -3.54
N ILE A 172 13.58 9.90 -2.31
CA ILE A 172 14.78 9.56 -1.52
C ILE A 172 15.56 8.46 -2.24
N MET A 173 14.88 7.43 -2.73
CA MET A 173 15.53 6.35 -3.51
C MET A 173 16.14 6.85 -4.82
N CYS A 174 15.54 7.85 -5.46
CA CYS A 174 16.10 8.48 -6.66
C CYS A 174 17.41 9.23 -6.34
N GLU A 175 17.45 10.03 -5.27
CA GLU A 175 18.71 10.66 -4.85
C GLU A 175 19.74 9.62 -4.42
N PHE A 176 19.32 8.56 -3.75
CA PHE A 176 20.22 7.44 -3.43
C PHE A 176 20.83 6.80 -4.68
N GLY A 177 20.01 6.53 -5.70
CA GLY A 177 20.49 6.02 -6.98
C GLY A 177 21.47 6.96 -7.69
N LYS A 178 21.26 8.28 -7.62
CA LYS A 178 22.20 9.27 -8.17
C LYS A 178 23.53 9.26 -7.45
N ASN A 179 23.50 9.20 -6.12
CA ASN A 179 24.72 9.11 -5.31
C ASN A 179 25.52 7.86 -5.67
N ILE A 180 24.87 6.71 -5.84
CA ILE A 180 25.51 5.48 -6.30
C ILE A 180 26.12 5.69 -7.70
N ALA A 181 25.36 6.20 -8.66
CA ALA A 181 25.82 6.40 -10.05
C ALA A 181 27.03 7.34 -10.15
N ASN A 182 27.04 8.40 -9.34
CA ASN A 182 28.09 9.41 -9.33
C ASN A 182 29.34 9.01 -8.53
N GLU A 183 29.28 7.92 -7.76
CA GLU A 183 30.40 7.46 -6.94
C GLU A 183 31.62 7.05 -7.80
N ASN A 184 32.80 7.17 -7.19
CA ASN A 184 34.01 6.58 -7.72
C ASN A 184 34.01 5.06 -7.52
N PHE A 185 33.75 4.33 -8.60
CA PHE A 185 33.63 2.87 -8.55
C PHE A 185 34.93 2.16 -8.15
N SER A 186 36.09 2.82 -8.15
CA SER A 186 37.33 2.23 -7.64
C SER A 186 37.33 2.02 -6.12
N LEU A 187 36.42 2.69 -5.40
CA LEU A 187 36.31 2.58 -3.94
C LEU A 187 35.65 1.27 -3.51
N PHE A 188 34.71 0.74 -4.30
CA PHE A 188 34.04 -0.53 -4.01
C PHE A 188 35.03 -1.70 -4.03
N LYS A 189 34.93 -2.55 -3.02
CA LYS A 189 35.70 -3.80 -2.91
C LYS A 189 35.13 -4.87 -3.82
N TYR A 190 36.02 -5.69 -4.35
CA TYR A 190 35.65 -6.93 -5.01
C TYR A 190 35.23 -7.96 -3.96
N SER A 191 34.24 -8.79 -4.28
CA SER A 191 33.87 -9.91 -3.44
C SER A 191 35.03 -10.89 -3.25
N ILE A 192 35.11 -11.47 -2.07
CA ILE A 192 36.03 -12.55 -1.70
C ILE A 192 35.41 -13.86 -2.15
N PRO A 193 35.95 -14.54 -3.18
CA PRO A 193 35.37 -15.76 -3.72
C PRO A 193 35.35 -16.88 -2.69
N SER A 194 34.18 -17.50 -2.49
CA SER A 194 34.09 -18.72 -1.70
C SER A 194 34.73 -19.92 -2.42
N SER A 195 35.38 -20.79 -1.66
CA SER A 195 35.85 -22.10 -2.13
C SER A 195 34.77 -23.18 -2.10
N ILE A 196 33.64 -22.93 -1.44
CA ILE A 196 32.56 -23.90 -1.29
C ILE A 196 31.73 -23.94 -2.57
N ASN A 197 31.67 -25.11 -3.20
CA ASN A 197 30.91 -25.33 -4.44
C ASN A 197 29.60 -26.06 -4.19
N LEU A 198 28.49 -25.32 -4.29
CA LEU A 198 27.14 -25.84 -4.19
C LEU A 198 26.61 -26.25 -5.57
N ASP A 199 25.78 -27.30 -5.62
CA ASP A 199 25.27 -27.84 -6.87
C ASP A 199 23.85 -27.31 -7.18
N PHE A 200 23.81 -26.20 -7.91
CA PHE A 200 22.58 -25.60 -8.41
C PHE A 200 22.39 -25.88 -9.91
N LYS A 201 21.12 -26.05 -10.31
CA LYS A 201 20.71 -26.12 -11.71
C LYS A 201 19.50 -25.23 -11.98
N VAL A 202 19.41 -24.74 -13.20
CA VAL A 202 18.19 -24.12 -13.73
C VAL A 202 17.65 -25.07 -14.79
N CYS A 203 16.54 -25.72 -14.49
CA CYS A 203 15.81 -26.58 -15.42
C CYS A 203 14.88 -25.72 -16.28
N SER A 204 15.12 -25.74 -17.58
CA SER A 204 14.30 -25.08 -18.59
C SER A 204 13.30 -26.07 -19.19
N PRO A 205 12.00 -25.75 -19.21
CA PRO A 205 11.03 -26.63 -19.87
C PRO A 205 11.34 -26.87 -21.35
N ALA A 206 11.96 -25.89 -22.02
CA ALA A 206 12.33 -25.95 -23.44
C ALA A 206 13.30 -27.09 -23.77
N ASN A 207 14.31 -27.24 -22.90
CA ASN A 207 15.53 -27.99 -23.21
C ASN A 207 15.61 -29.27 -22.39
N ASP A 208 15.03 -29.27 -21.19
CA ASP A 208 15.29 -30.29 -20.20
C ASP A 208 14.07 -31.18 -19.92
N LEU A 209 12.87 -30.59 -19.82
CA LEU A 209 11.67 -31.34 -19.45
C LEU A 209 11.11 -32.15 -20.62
N LYS A 210 10.65 -33.36 -20.31
CA LYS A 210 9.80 -34.13 -21.22
C LYS A 210 8.35 -33.70 -21.04
N ILE A 211 7.81 -33.04 -22.05
CA ILE A 211 6.46 -32.48 -22.05
C ILE A 211 5.48 -33.51 -22.62
N GLY A 212 4.49 -33.92 -21.82
CA GLY A 212 3.36 -34.72 -22.29
C GLY A 212 2.25 -33.83 -22.88
N GLY A 213 1.69 -34.24 -24.02
CA GLY A 213 0.66 -33.48 -24.76
C GLY A 213 1.24 -32.54 -25.83
N ASP A 214 0.38 -31.76 -26.48
CA ASP A 214 0.82 -30.71 -27.43
C ASP A 214 1.50 -29.57 -26.67
N THR A 215 2.75 -29.24 -27.04
CA THR A 215 3.51 -28.16 -26.40
C THR A 215 2.84 -26.81 -26.66
N LYS A 216 2.56 -26.07 -25.58
CA LYS A 216 1.94 -24.74 -25.61
C LYS A 216 2.96 -23.69 -25.16
N GLU A 217 4.03 -23.57 -25.95
CA GLU A 217 5.05 -22.55 -25.79
C GLU A 217 4.53 -21.20 -26.33
N PHE A 218 4.80 -20.11 -25.61
CA PHE A 218 4.55 -18.76 -26.08
C PHE A 218 5.54 -17.76 -25.45
N SER A 219 5.72 -16.61 -26.10
CA SER A 219 6.55 -15.53 -25.57
C SER A 219 5.72 -14.55 -24.76
N VAL A 220 6.25 -14.09 -23.64
CA VAL A 220 5.68 -13.05 -22.77
C VAL A 220 6.71 -11.98 -22.50
N SER A 221 6.27 -10.73 -22.48
CA SER A 221 7.14 -9.60 -22.20
C SER A 221 6.42 -8.49 -21.45
N ASP A 222 7.18 -7.77 -20.64
CA ASP A 222 6.81 -6.49 -20.04
C ASP A 222 7.92 -5.46 -20.33
N PHE A 223 7.92 -4.33 -19.61
CA PHE A 223 8.92 -3.27 -19.81
C PHE A 223 10.37 -3.70 -19.46
N PHE A 224 10.55 -4.72 -18.63
CA PHE A 224 11.83 -5.17 -18.08
C PHE A 224 12.23 -6.57 -18.53
N HIS A 225 11.24 -7.41 -18.81
CA HIS A 225 11.42 -8.85 -18.98
C HIS A 225 10.85 -9.30 -20.31
N ASN A 226 11.46 -10.35 -20.86
CA ASN A 226 10.94 -11.07 -22.01
C ASN A 226 11.35 -12.53 -21.87
N ASP A 227 10.42 -13.46 -21.73
CA ASP A 227 10.70 -14.86 -21.50
C ASP A 227 9.77 -15.78 -22.30
N LYS A 228 10.21 -17.01 -22.51
CA LYS A 228 9.37 -18.09 -23.04
C LYS A 228 8.66 -18.79 -21.89
N CYS A 229 7.36 -18.98 -22.03
CA CYS A 229 6.52 -19.69 -21.07
C CYS A 229 5.98 -20.99 -21.67
N TYR A 230 5.78 -21.98 -20.79
CA TYR A 230 5.25 -23.28 -21.11
C TYR A 230 4.00 -23.53 -20.28
N ARG A 231 2.86 -23.65 -20.98
CA ARG A 231 1.56 -23.81 -20.33
C ARG A 231 1.27 -25.26 -20.00
N ILE A 232 1.00 -25.50 -18.72
CA ILE A 232 0.48 -26.75 -18.17
C ILE A 232 -1.03 -26.62 -18.00
N LEU A 233 -1.79 -27.50 -18.64
CA LEU A 233 -3.24 -27.62 -18.49
C LEU A 233 -3.64 -28.83 -17.66
N LYS A 234 -4.93 -28.91 -17.36
CA LYS A 234 -5.52 -30.11 -16.78
C LYS A 234 -5.30 -31.33 -17.69
N GLY A 235 -4.64 -32.34 -17.14
CA GLY A 235 -4.32 -33.59 -17.85
C GLY A 235 -2.89 -33.65 -18.40
N ASP A 236 -2.22 -32.50 -18.54
CA ASP A 236 -0.82 -32.46 -18.94
C ASP A 236 0.08 -33.02 -17.82
N LYS A 237 1.14 -33.72 -18.22
CA LYS A 237 2.17 -34.23 -17.30
C LYS A 237 3.54 -33.99 -17.88
N TYR A 238 4.34 -33.19 -17.19
CA TYR A 238 5.74 -32.96 -17.57
C TYR A 238 6.61 -33.77 -16.63
N THR A 239 7.77 -34.26 -17.10
CA THR A 239 8.67 -35.09 -16.29
C THR A 239 10.10 -34.59 -16.36
N PHE A 240 10.82 -34.74 -15.25
CA PHE A 240 12.23 -34.40 -15.17
C PHE A 240 13.09 -35.48 -15.86
N PRO A 241 14.19 -35.09 -16.52
CA PRO A 241 15.22 -36.03 -16.97
C PRO A 241 15.97 -36.63 -15.78
N ILE A 242 16.54 -37.82 -15.99
CA ILE A 242 17.25 -38.59 -14.94
C ILE A 242 18.45 -37.86 -14.34
N CYS A 243 19.03 -36.89 -15.06
CA CYS A 243 20.14 -36.08 -14.56
C CYS A 243 19.77 -35.17 -13.38
N TYR A 244 18.47 -34.97 -13.10
CA TYR A 244 18.01 -34.23 -11.92
C TYR A 244 17.57 -35.13 -10.76
N GLU A 245 17.79 -36.44 -10.83
CA GLU A 245 17.51 -37.34 -9.71
C GLU A 245 18.32 -36.94 -8.46
N GLY A 246 17.63 -36.85 -7.32
CA GLY A 246 18.19 -36.42 -6.05
C GLY A 246 18.31 -34.91 -5.85
N TYR A 247 17.82 -34.07 -6.77
CA TYR A 247 17.71 -32.63 -6.56
C TYR A 247 16.40 -32.28 -5.85
N ASN A 248 16.43 -31.21 -5.06
CA ASN A 248 15.24 -30.52 -4.53
C ASN A 248 14.81 -29.39 -5.48
N VAL A 249 13.51 -29.14 -5.56
CA VAL A 249 12.97 -27.91 -6.16
C VAL A 249 13.03 -26.81 -5.12
N ILE A 250 13.78 -25.74 -5.42
CA ILE A 250 13.99 -24.64 -4.46
C ILE A 250 13.37 -23.31 -4.91
N ALA A 251 13.04 -23.17 -6.19
CA ALA A 251 12.21 -22.07 -6.67
C ALA A 251 11.57 -22.39 -8.02
N ILE A 252 10.49 -21.69 -8.33
CA ILE A 252 9.83 -21.72 -9.65
C ILE A 252 9.69 -20.28 -10.15
N HIS A 253 10.19 -20.03 -11.36
CA HIS A 253 9.89 -18.81 -12.11
C HIS A 253 8.65 -19.07 -12.95
N ALA A 254 7.57 -18.36 -12.65
CA ALA A 254 6.27 -18.50 -13.28
C ALA A 254 5.76 -17.15 -13.78
N TRP A 255 5.10 -17.16 -14.94
CA TRP A 255 4.50 -15.95 -15.50
C TRP A 255 3.14 -16.28 -16.08
N THR A 256 2.18 -16.47 -15.17
CA THR A 256 0.81 -16.81 -15.52
C THR A 256 0.19 -15.67 -16.34
N HIS A 257 -0.09 -15.96 -17.62
CA HIS A 257 -0.51 -14.98 -18.62
C HIS A 257 -1.79 -15.43 -19.33
N GLY A 258 -2.67 -14.51 -19.75
CA GLY A 258 -3.74 -14.86 -20.71
C GLY A 258 -5.17 -14.50 -20.34
N LYS A 259 -5.48 -14.19 -19.08
CA LYS A 259 -6.69 -13.40 -18.76
C LYS A 259 -6.33 -11.92 -18.83
N LYS A 260 -6.98 -11.15 -19.72
CA LYS A 260 -6.92 -9.68 -19.71
C LYS A 260 -7.72 -9.20 -18.50
N LEU A 261 -7.05 -9.02 -17.37
CA LEU A 261 -7.65 -8.45 -16.17
C LEU A 261 -7.55 -6.92 -16.25
N LYS A 262 -8.54 -6.22 -15.68
CA LYS A 262 -8.69 -4.77 -15.83
C LYS A 262 -7.96 -3.98 -14.75
N THR A 263 -7.74 -4.59 -13.58
CA THR A 263 -7.12 -3.92 -12.42
C THR A 263 -6.00 -4.77 -11.83
N TRP A 264 -5.04 -4.11 -11.18
CA TRP A 264 -3.95 -4.80 -10.47
C TRP A 264 -4.46 -5.73 -9.37
N SER A 265 -5.47 -5.29 -8.61
CA SER A 265 -6.10 -6.12 -7.58
C SER A 265 -6.70 -7.42 -8.15
N GLN A 266 -7.21 -7.40 -9.39
CA GLN A 266 -7.66 -8.64 -10.04
C GLN A 266 -6.49 -9.56 -10.38
N HIS A 267 -5.37 -9.02 -10.84
CA HIS A 267 -4.15 -9.80 -11.09
C HIS A 267 -3.63 -10.45 -9.81
N GLU A 268 -3.61 -9.71 -8.70
CA GLU A 268 -3.21 -10.25 -7.38
C GLU A 268 -4.19 -11.30 -6.83
N ALA A 269 -5.49 -11.13 -7.06
CA ALA A 269 -6.52 -12.04 -6.59
C ALA A 269 -6.69 -13.30 -7.46
N THR A 270 -6.11 -13.31 -8.66
CA THR A 270 -6.17 -14.45 -9.59
C THR A 270 -4.89 -15.24 -9.50
N ASN A 271 -4.99 -16.54 -9.20
CA ASN A 271 -3.82 -17.39 -8.99
C ASN A 271 -3.84 -18.60 -9.91
N SER A 272 -2.71 -19.30 -9.97
CA SER A 272 -2.60 -20.64 -10.51
C SER A 272 -1.68 -21.46 -9.65
N SER A 273 -1.90 -22.77 -9.59
CA SER A 273 -1.06 -23.67 -8.79
C SER A 273 -0.53 -24.81 -9.63
N VAL A 274 0.72 -25.19 -9.37
CA VAL A 274 1.36 -26.39 -9.90
C VAL A 274 1.70 -27.33 -8.75
N VAL A 275 1.54 -28.62 -9.00
CA VAL A 275 2.03 -29.68 -8.11
C VAL A 275 3.18 -30.40 -8.81
N ILE A 276 4.28 -30.55 -8.08
CA ILE A 276 5.39 -31.42 -8.45
C ILE A 276 5.33 -32.61 -7.49
N GLN A 277 5.18 -33.83 -8.00
CA GLN A 277 4.96 -35.01 -7.18
C GLN A 277 5.85 -36.16 -7.63
N ASN A 278 6.47 -36.82 -6.66
CA ASN A 278 7.36 -37.96 -6.87
C ASN A 278 6.60 -39.30 -6.71
N GLU A 279 7.24 -40.43 -6.99
CA GLU A 279 6.57 -41.75 -6.99
C GLU A 279 6.08 -42.19 -5.60
N LEU A 280 6.74 -41.70 -4.56
CA LEU A 280 6.42 -41.96 -3.16
C LEU A 280 5.23 -41.11 -2.67
N GLY A 281 4.64 -40.30 -3.54
CA GLY A 281 3.51 -39.44 -3.22
C GLY A 281 3.89 -38.15 -2.48
N LYS A 282 5.19 -37.88 -2.27
CA LYS A 282 5.64 -36.59 -1.73
C LYS A 282 5.53 -35.53 -2.82
N PHE A 283 5.15 -34.32 -2.43
CA PHE A 283 4.91 -33.25 -3.39
C PHE A 283 5.34 -31.88 -2.88
N VAL A 284 5.59 -30.99 -3.81
CA VAL A 284 5.66 -29.54 -3.60
C VAL A 284 4.52 -28.89 -4.37
N ASN A 285 3.76 -28.04 -3.69
CA ASN A 285 2.76 -27.18 -4.32
C ASN A 285 3.27 -25.75 -4.38
N VAL A 286 3.16 -25.12 -5.55
CA VAL A 286 3.52 -23.72 -5.74
C VAL A 286 2.35 -22.99 -6.35
N THR A 287 1.91 -21.94 -5.68
CA THR A 287 0.87 -21.03 -6.16
C THR A 287 1.51 -19.74 -6.64
N SER A 288 1.23 -19.36 -7.89
CA SER A 288 1.72 -18.17 -8.55
C SER A 288 0.54 -17.21 -8.81
N PRO A 289 0.71 -15.91 -8.57
CA PRO A 289 -0.27 -14.91 -8.99
C PRO A 289 -0.27 -14.70 -10.51
N HIS A 290 -1.28 -13.99 -11.03
CA HIS A 290 -1.46 -13.73 -12.47
C HIS A 290 -0.52 -12.62 -13.01
N TYR A 291 0.77 -12.72 -12.72
CA TYR A 291 1.84 -11.85 -13.21
C TYR A 291 3.21 -12.56 -13.13
N ASN A 292 4.28 -11.89 -13.55
CA ASN A 292 5.64 -12.43 -13.53
C ASN A 292 6.16 -12.59 -12.09
N SER A 293 6.50 -13.80 -11.66
CA SER A 293 6.85 -14.10 -10.28
C SER A 293 7.98 -15.13 -10.16
N PHE A 294 8.87 -14.91 -9.19
CA PHE A 294 9.88 -15.88 -8.79
C PHE A 294 9.56 -16.37 -7.37
N LEU A 295 9.20 -17.64 -7.25
CA LEU A 295 8.59 -18.20 -6.06
C LEU A 295 9.58 -19.15 -5.39
N ALA A 296 10.12 -18.75 -4.24
CA ALA A 296 10.96 -19.62 -3.44
C ALA A 296 10.13 -20.75 -2.81
N VAL A 297 10.67 -21.96 -2.86
CA VAL A 297 10.10 -23.16 -2.24
C VAL A 297 10.82 -23.41 -0.92
N TYR A 298 10.05 -23.39 0.16
CA TYR A 298 10.52 -23.63 1.52
C TYR A 298 10.09 -25.01 2.01
N ASP A 299 10.27 -26.01 1.16
CA ASP A 299 10.00 -27.42 1.45
C ASP A 299 11.15 -28.27 0.91
N ASN A 300 11.80 -29.05 1.78
CA ASN A 300 12.88 -29.98 1.42
C ASN A 300 12.45 -31.44 1.50
N ASN A 301 11.15 -31.72 1.64
CA ASN A 301 10.67 -33.07 1.87
C ASN A 301 10.63 -33.92 0.61
N MET A 302 10.75 -33.31 -0.57
CA MET A 302 10.63 -33.97 -1.87
C MET A 302 11.93 -33.86 -2.69
N LEU A 303 12.54 -35.01 -2.93
CA LEU A 303 13.58 -35.18 -3.94
C LEU A 303 12.96 -35.61 -5.27
N ILE A 304 13.52 -35.10 -6.36
CA ILE A 304 13.19 -35.54 -7.71
C ILE A 304 13.69 -36.98 -7.91
N ASP A 305 12.82 -37.82 -8.45
CA ASP A 305 13.09 -39.18 -8.92
C ASP A 305 12.74 -39.30 -10.42
N LYS A 306 13.05 -40.47 -11.01
CA LYS A 306 12.80 -40.79 -12.42
C LYS A 306 11.31 -40.75 -12.84
N HIS A 307 10.38 -40.72 -11.89
CA HIS A 307 8.94 -40.72 -12.13
C HIS A 307 8.27 -39.43 -11.65
N THR A 308 9.07 -38.43 -11.27
CA THR A 308 8.55 -37.16 -10.77
C THR A 308 7.84 -36.42 -11.88
N THR A 309 6.59 -36.06 -11.61
CA THR A 309 5.71 -35.37 -12.54
C THR A 309 5.40 -33.96 -12.08
N ILE A 310 5.21 -33.07 -13.03
CA ILE A 310 4.73 -31.71 -12.85
C ILE A 310 3.36 -31.64 -13.53
N SER A 311 2.35 -31.19 -12.79
CA SER A 311 0.98 -31.08 -13.30
C SER A 311 0.22 -29.94 -12.65
N LEU A 312 -0.87 -29.51 -13.27
CA LEU A 312 -1.74 -28.47 -12.73
C LEU A 312 -2.36 -28.91 -11.39
N SER A 313 -2.31 -28.04 -10.39
CA SER A 313 -2.91 -28.27 -9.08
C SER A 313 -4.29 -27.60 -8.97
N ASN A 314 -5.23 -28.28 -8.31
CA ASN A 314 -6.60 -27.78 -8.10
C ASN A 314 -6.77 -27.00 -6.78
N LEU A 315 -5.67 -26.60 -6.13
CA LEU A 315 -5.69 -26.09 -4.76
C LEU A 315 -5.96 -24.58 -4.63
N ALA A 316 -5.77 -23.79 -5.70
CA ALA A 316 -5.94 -22.34 -5.60
C ALA A 316 -7.42 -21.91 -5.56
N THR A 317 -7.73 -21.01 -4.63
CA THR A 317 -8.95 -20.20 -4.67
C THR A 317 -8.82 -19.17 -5.79
N ASN A 318 -9.89 -18.96 -6.57
CA ASN A 318 -9.88 -18.09 -7.77
C ASN A 318 -8.83 -18.50 -8.83
N ALA A 319 -8.62 -19.80 -9.00
CA ALA A 319 -7.64 -20.34 -9.93
C ALA A 319 -7.99 -20.10 -11.41
N VAL A 320 -6.99 -19.84 -12.24
CA VAL A 320 -7.08 -20.14 -13.67
C VAL A 320 -6.81 -21.64 -13.91
N ASP A 321 -7.31 -22.16 -15.02
CA ASP A 321 -7.25 -23.57 -15.43
C ASP A 321 -5.93 -23.95 -16.13
N TYR A 322 -4.88 -23.16 -15.93
CA TYR A 322 -3.55 -23.35 -16.50
C TYR A 322 -2.46 -22.76 -15.60
N PHE A 323 -1.24 -23.30 -15.67
CA PHE A 323 -0.04 -22.74 -15.03
C PHE A 323 1.03 -22.51 -16.09
N ASP A 324 1.68 -21.34 -16.08
CA ASP A 324 2.71 -21.00 -17.06
C ASP A 324 4.10 -20.98 -16.40
N ILE A 325 4.92 -21.99 -16.72
CA ILE A 325 6.29 -22.12 -16.18
C ILE A 325 7.28 -21.43 -17.12
N VAL A 326 8.19 -20.64 -16.55
CA VAL A 326 9.37 -20.11 -17.24
C VAL A 326 10.58 -21.03 -17.01
N ASN A 327 10.97 -21.26 -15.75
CA ASN A 327 12.06 -22.17 -15.37
C ASN A 327 11.87 -22.69 -13.93
N ILE A 328 12.56 -23.77 -13.60
CA ILE A 328 12.60 -24.35 -12.25
C ILE A 328 14.04 -24.32 -11.73
N MET A 329 14.24 -23.77 -10.54
CA MET A 329 15.56 -23.77 -9.89
C MET A 329 15.68 -24.97 -8.95
N LEU A 330 16.78 -25.70 -9.09
CA LEU A 330 17.06 -26.96 -8.42
C LEU A 330 18.33 -26.86 -7.59
N PHE A 331 18.38 -27.59 -6.48
CA PHE A 331 19.56 -27.70 -5.63
C PHE A 331 19.74 -29.12 -5.10
N LYS A 332 20.97 -29.63 -5.17
CA LYS A 332 21.35 -30.91 -4.59
C LYS A 332 22.21 -30.66 -3.34
N ASP A 333 21.69 -31.09 -2.20
CA ASP A 333 22.41 -30.97 -0.93
C ASP A 333 23.47 -32.06 -0.83
N GLU A 334 24.73 -31.66 -0.93
CA GLU A 334 25.90 -32.54 -0.75
C GLU A 334 26.54 -32.35 0.63
N GLY A 335 25.89 -31.64 1.54
CA GLY A 335 26.39 -31.39 2.91
C GLY A 335 27.59 -30.44 2.99
N LYS A 336 27.95 -29.77 1.89
CA LYS A 336 29.14 -28.91 1.79
C LYS A 336 29.03 -27.59 2.55
N MET A 337 27.81 -27.14 2.84
CA MET A 337 27.55 -25.94 3.62
C MET A 337 26.35 -26.17 4.52
N GLN A 338 26.58 -26.18 5.82
CA GLN A 338 25.54 -26.33 6.82
C GLN A 338 25.34 -24.98 7.50
N ILE A 339 24.08 -24.52 7.56
CA ILE A 339 23.72 -23.24 8.15
C ILE A 339 22.94 -23.51 9.43
N ASN A 340 23.51 -23.13 10.56
CA ASN A 340 22.85 -23.16 11.85
C ASN A 340 22.33 -21.76 12.17
N ILE A 341 21.01 -21.62 12.30
CA ILE A 341 20.37 -20.35 12.61
C ILE A 341 20.88 -19.71 13.90
N ASN A 342 21.28 -20.52 14.88
CA ASN A 342 21.83 -20.06 16.16
C ASN A 342 23.22 -19.44 16.04
N GLU A 343 23.90 -19.64 14.90
CA GLU A 343 25.19 -19.01 14.60
C GLU A 343 25.03 -17.64 13.95
N VAL A 344 23.81 -17.26 13.54
CA VAL A 344 23.51 -15.91 13.08
C VAL A 344 23.48 -14.98 14.29
N LYS A 345 24.48 -14.09 14.36
CA LYS A 345 24.68 -13.18 15.48
C LYS A 345 24.45 -11.75 15.07
N GLU A 346 24.07 -10.91 16.03
CA GLU A 346 24.05 -9.47 15.86
C GLU A 346 25.39 -8.99 15.28
N THR A 347 25.32 -8.33 14.12
CA THR A 347 26.49 -8.00 13.32
C THR A 347 26.29 -6.61 12.73
N THR A 348 27.36 -5.81 12.71
CA THR A 348 27.39 -4.56 11.96
C THR A 348 28.28 -4.72 10.73
N ILE A 349 28.03 -3.93 9.69
CA ILE A 349 28.88 -3.93 8.49
C ILE A 349 30.27 -3.38 8.86
N LYS A 350 31.33 -4.14 8.52
CA LYS A 350 32.71 -3.70 8.71
C LYS A 350 32.95 -2.40 7.93
N ARG A 351 33.72 -1.48 8.51
CA ARG A 351 33.98 -0.14 7.96
C ARG A 351 34.42 -0.16 6.49
N GLU A 352 35.24 -1.12 6.09
CA GLU A 352 35.76 -1.25 4.73
C GLU A 352 34.71 -1.61 3.67
N TYR A 353 33.57 -2.17 4.09
CA TYR A 353 32.43 -2.52 3.23
C TYR A 353 31.24 -1.57 3.43
N SER A 354 31.33 -0.60 4.35
CA SER A 354 30.24 0.34 4.61
C SER A 354 30.28 1.51 3.62
N PHE A 355 29.17 1.69 2.90
CA PHE A 355 28.94 2.79 1.97
C PHE A 355 27.73 3.65 2.39
N SER A 356 27.51 3.75 3.70
CA SER A 356 26.37 4.50 4.28
C SER A 356 26.32 5.96 3.83
N HIS A 357 27.45 6.56 3.46
CA HIS A 357 27.52 7.94 2.94
C HIS A 357 26.83 8.13 1.59
N LEU A 358 26.54 7.05 0.86
CA LEU A 358 25.77 7.12 -0.38
C LEU A 358 24.29 7.39 -0.12
N PHE A 359 23.77 7.03 1.05
CA PHE A 359 22.38 7.27 1.37
C PHE A 359 22.16 8.77 1.70
N PRO A 360 21.06 9.40 1.23
CA PRO A 360 20.78 10.80 1.53
C PRO A 360 20.71 11.08 3.03
N ASP A 361 21.01 12.32 3.43
CA ASP A 361 20.92 12.77 4.83
C ASP A 361 19.46 12.80 5.29
N ILE A 362 19.03 11.71 5.92
CA ILE A 362 17.65 11.55 6.37
C ILE A 362 17.29 12.40 7.58
N VAL A 363 18.27 12.84 8.38
CA VAL A 363 17.98 13.73 9.52
C VAL A 363 17.63 15.09 8.96
N PHE A 364 18.47 15.62 8.06
CA PHE A 364 18.19 16.88 7.37
C PHE A 364 16.87 16.83 6.60
N ILE A 365 16.61 15.76 5.83
CA ILE A 365 15.33 15.60 5.11
C ILE A 365 14.14 15.60 6.07
N LYS A 366 14.24 14.90 7.21
CA LYS A 366 13.19 14.89 8.24
C LYS A 366 12.93 16.30 8.78
N GLU A 367 13.98 17.01 9.17
CA GLU A 367 13.89 18.37 9.72
C GLU A 367 13.21 19.34 8.74
N VAL A 368 13.62 19.31 7.46
CA VAL A 368 12.99 20.14 6.40
C VAL A 368 11.51 19.81 6.21
N LEU A 369 11.16 18.52 6.23
CA LEU A 369 9.76 18.08 6.09
C LEU A 369 8.91 18.47 7.30
N GLU A 370 9.48 18.40 8.51
CA GLU A 370 8.81 18.84 9.73
C GLU A 370 8.59 20.36 9.73
N GLU A 371 9.59 21.15 9.33
CA GLU A 371 9.47 22.61 9.17
C GLU A 371 8.35 22.96 8.20
N TYR A 372 8.34 22.33 7.01
CA TYR A 372 7.29 22.53 6.01
C TYR A 372 5.91 22.12 6.53
N THR A 373 5.80 20.97 7.19
CA THR A 373 4.53 20.45 7.71
C THR A 373 3.98 21.35 8.82
N GLN A 374 4.84 21.85 9.70
CA GLN A 374 4.46 22.77 10.77
C GLN A 374 3.90 24.08 10.20
N ASP A 375 4.56 24.64 9.19
CA ASP A 375 4.07 25.85 8.49
C ASP A 375 2.72 25.60 7.78
N VAL A 376 2.54 24.44 7.14
CA VAL A 376 1.25 24.06 6.53
C VAL A 376 0.14 23.94 7.58
N VAL A 377 0.39 23.27 8.71
CA VAL A 377 -0.58 23.13 9.81
C VAL A 377 -0.96 24.50 10.39
N LEU A 378 0.01 25.38 10.62
CA LEU A 378 -0.25 26.74 11.10
C LEU A 378 -1.12 27.54 10.11
N ARG A 379 -0.86 27.42 8.81
CA ARG A 379 -1.68 28.06 7.77
C ARG A 379 -3.11 27.53 7.74
N LEU A 380 -3.30 26.22 7.93
CA LEU A 380 -4.63 25.60 7.99
C LEU A 380 -5.42 26.04 9.23
N GLN A 381 -4.80 26.02 10.41
CA GLN A 381 -5.42 26.50 11.66
C GLN A 381 -5.84 27.95 11.56
N LYS A 382 -4.96 28.81 11.03
CA LYS A 382 -5.27 30.23 10.82
C LYS A 382 -6.46 30.43 9.87
N ASN A 383 -6.59 29.60 8.84
CA ASN A 383 -7.73 29.65 7.92
C ASN A 383 -9.04 29.24 8.60
N GLU A 384 -9.02 28.21 9.45
CA GLU A 384 -10.20 27.82 10.25
C GLU A 384 -10.60 28.92 11.24
N GLU A 385 -9.65 29.53 11.94
CA GLU A 385 -9.90 30.67 12.84
C GLU A 385 -10.52 31.87 12.10
N LEU A 386 -10.00 32.22 10.92
CA LEU A 386 -10.54 33.28 10.07
C LEU A 386 -11.98 32.97 9.62
N GLN A 387 -12.28 31.71 9.29
CA GLN A 387 -13.65 31.30 8.94
C GLN A 387 -14.60 31.44 10.13
N ILE A 388 -14.22 30.98 11.32
CA ILE A 388 -15.03 31.09 12.54
C ILE A 388 -15.28 32.57 12.89
N LEU A 389 -14.24 33.42 12.84
CA LEU A 389 -14.38 34.86 13.07
C LEU A 389 -15.35 35.51 12.08
N SER A 390 -15.26 35.16 10.79
CA SER A 390 -16.17 35.70 9.77
C SER A 390 -17.63 35.29 10.01
N GLN A 391 -17.89 34.05 10.45
CA GLN A 391 -19.23 33.57 10.79
C GLN A 391 -19.75 34.26 12.07
N LEU A 392 -18.91 34.45 13.08
CA LEU A 392 -19.25 35.17 14.31
C LEU A 392 -19.60 36.63 14.02
N ASP A 393 -18.82 37.31 13.18
CA ASP A 393 -19.09 38.69 12.79
C ASP A 393 -20.38 38.80 11.95
N PHE A 394 -20.64 37.82 11.07
CA PHE A 394 -21.90 37.71 10.34
C PHE A 394 -23.09 37.55 11.31
N VAL A 395 -23.00 36.66 12.29
CA VAL A 395 -24.04 36.43 13.30
C VAL A 395 -24.24 37.65 14.20
N LYS A 396 -23.16 38.31 14.65
CA LYS A 396 -23.24 39.56 15.42
C LYS A 396 -23.98 40.66 14.66
N LYS A 397 -23.74 40.75 13.35
CA LYS A 397 -24.31 41.80 12.49
C LYS A 397 -25.75 41.51 12.08
N PHE A 398 -26.10 40.27 11.79
CA PHE A 398 -27.38 39.91 11.13
C PHE A 398 -28.27 38.93 11.90
N SER A 399 -27.84 38.53 13.11
CA SER A 399 -28.46 37.49 13.94
C SER A 399 -28.49 36.10 13.28
N THR A 400 -29.09 35.08 13.93
CA THR A 400 -29.15 33.71 13.38
C THR A 400 -30.40 33.49 12.51
N ALA A 401 -30.35 32.56 11.56
CA ALA A 401 -31.51 32.16 10.76
C ALA A 401 -32.64 31.65 11.64
N LYS A 402 -32.31 30.89 12.70
CA LYS A 402 -33.27 30.45 13.72
C LYS A 402 -34.02 31.63 14.34
N GLN A 403 -33.31 32.66 14.80
CA GLN A 403 -33.95 33.86 15.36
C GLN A 403 -34.81 34.59 14.33
N ARG A 404 -34.37 34.66 13.07
CA ARG A 404 -35.16 35.26 11.98
C ARG A 404 -36.45 34.49 11.69
N ILE A 405 -36.44 33.16 11.76
CA ILE A 405 -37.63 32.31 11.59
C ILE A 405 -38.59 32.48 12.77
N GLN A 406 -38.08 32.55 14.00
CA GLN A 406 -38.88 32.76 15.21
C GLN A 406 -39.54 34.15 15.25
N GLU A 407 -38.91 35.14 14.61
CA GLU A 407 -39.50 36.48 14.46
C GLU A 407 -40.65 36.55 13.44
N GLN A 408 -40.85 35.50 12.62
CA GLN A 408 -41.94 35.44 11.65
C GLN A 408 -43.31 35.33 12.34
N LEU A 409 -44.33 35.84 11.65
CA LEU A 409 -45.70 35.86 12.16
C LEU A 409 -46.25 34.48 12.55
N PRO A 410 -46.06 33.39 11.76
CA PRO A 410 -46.56 32.06 12.13
C PRO A 410 -46.00 31.58 13.47
N TYR A 411 -44.69 31.70 13.69
CA TYR A 411 -44.08 31.29 14.95
C TYR A 411 -44.65 32.05 16.15
N LYS A 412 -44.75 33.39 16.06
CA LYS A 412 -45.31 34.23 17.13
C LYS A 412 -46.76 33.91 17.45
N LEU A 413 -47.58 33.65 16.43
CA LEU A 413 -48.98 33.29 16.62
C LEU A 413 -49.13 31.91 17.26
N GLY A 414 -48.37 30.92 16.80
CA GLY A 414 -48.38 29.58 17.41
C GLY A 414 -47.86 29.60 18.85
N GLN A 415 -46.83 30.40 19.14
CA GLN A 415 -46.31 30.58 20.50
C GLN A 415 -47.37 31.22 21.41
N ALA A 416 -48.06 32.26 20.93
CA ALA A 416 -49.17 32.88 21.65
C ALA A 416 -50.31 31.89 21.92
N MET A 417 -50.70 31.07 20.94
CA MET A 417 -51.71 30.02 21.13
C MET A 417 -51.31 29.01 22.20
N ILE A 418 -50.06 28.54 22.18
CA ILE A 418 -49.56 27.58 23.17
C ILE A 418 -49.57 28.19 24.57
N LEU A 419 -49.03 29.39 24.73
CA LEU A 419 -48.95 30.06 26.04
C LEU A 419 -50.35 30.37 26.59
N SER A 420 -51.22 30.93 25.77
CA SER A 420 -52.60 31.24 26.14
C SER A 420 -53.44 30.00 26.45
N SER A 421 -53.14 28.84 25.86
CA SER A 421 -53.87 27.60 26.12
C SER A 421 -53.65 27.00 27.51
N LYS A 422 -52.68 27.52 28.29
CA LYS A 422 -52.34 27.02 29.63
C LYS A 422 -53.22 27.57 30.76
N SER A 423 -54.08 28.56 30.50
CA SER A 423 -54.97 29.13 31.51
C SER A 423 -56.35 29.42 30.95
N PHE A 424 -57.38 29.32 31.81
CA PHE A 424 -58.77 29.57 31.43
C PHE A 424 -58.97 30.99 30.86
N PHE A 425 -58.46 32.01 31.56
CA PHE A 425 -58.51 33.39 31.07
C PHE A 425 -57.64 33.60 29.82
N GLY A 426 -56.50 32.92 29.70
CA GLY A 426 -55.66 32.97 28.49
C GLY A 426 -56.39 32.45 27.25
N TYR A 427 -57.15 31.37 27.38
CA TYR A 427 -57.98 30.82 26.31
C TYR A 427 -59.17 31.74 25.98
N LEU A 428 -59.86 32.26 27.00
CA LEU A 428 -61.01 33.17 26.83
C LEU A 428 -60.63 34.45 26.06
N PHE A 429 -59.45 35.02 26.34
CA PHE A 429 -58.97 36.24 25.69
C PHE A 429 -58.05 35.99 24.48
N LEU A 430 -57.86 34.73 24.06
CA LEU A 430 -56.98 34.35 22.95
C LEU A 430 -57.26 35.16 21.65
N PRO A 431 -58.52 35.42 21.22
CA PRO A 431 -58.76 36.22 20.03
C PRO A 431 -58.15 37.63 20.11
N CYS A 432 -58.24 38.28 21.27
CA CYS A 432 -57.65 39.60 21.52
C CYS A 432 -56.11 39.54 21.52
N VAL A 433 -55.53 38.48 22.11
CA VAL A 433 -54.07 38.25 22.13
C VAL A 433 -53.52 38.01 20.72
N LEU A 434 -54.21 37.23 19.88
CA LEU A 434 -53.77 36.98 18.50
C LEU A 434 -53.85 38.23 17.63
N LEU A 435 -54.91 39.03 17.80
CA LEU A 435 -55.04 40.33 17.14
C LEU A 435 -53.91 41.27 17.57
N SER A 436 -53.58 41.35 18.87
CA SER A 436 -52.51 42.23 19.35
C SER A 436 -51.13 41.79 18.81
N VAL A 437 -50.82 40.49 18.82
CA VAL A 437 -49.59 39.95 18.22
C VAL A 437 -49.49 40.29 16.73
N PHE A 438 -50.59 40.17 15.99
CA PHE A 438 -50.65 40.53 14.58
C PHE A 438 -50.40 42.03 14.33
N PHE A 439 -51.09 42.90 15.09
CA PHE A 439 -50.92 44.36 14.96
C PHE A 439 -49.50 44.80 15.34
N LEU A 440 -48.95 44.27 16.44
CA LEU A 440 -47.58 44.54 16.87
C LEU A 440 -46.56 44.07 15.82
N HIS A 441 -46.74 42.88 15.24
CA HIS A 441 -45.89 42.38 14.17
C HIS A 441 -45.93 43.30 12.94
N LYS A 442 -47.13 43.73 12.52
CA LYS A 442 -47.32 44.65 11.37
C LYS A 442 -46.72 46.03 11.63
N GLN A 443 -46.83 46.54 12.86
CA GLN A 443 -46.20 47.80 13.27
C GLN A 443 -44.67 47.69 13.29
N LYS A 444 -44.12 46.57 13.77
CA LYS A 444 -42.67 46.28 13.75
C LYS A 444 -42.16 46.21 12.31
N GLN A 445 -42.84 45.49 11.40
CA GLN A 445 -42.46 45.46 9.97
C GLN A 445 -42.44 46.85 9.33
N LYS A 446 -43.44 47.71 9.60
CA LYS A 446 -43.46 49.10 9.09
C LYS A 446 -42.34 49.97 9.65
N LYS A 447 -41.95 49.78 10.92
CA LYS A 447 -40.80 50.48 11.53
C LYS A 447 -39.47 50.00 10.95
N THR A 448 -39.30 48.69 10.73
CA THR A 448 -38.11 48.11 10.09
C THR A 448 -37.95 48.60 8.65
N GLN A 449 -39.03 48.67 7.87
CA GLN A 449 -39.01 49.25 6.51
C GLN A 449 -38.67 50.74 6.46
N ARG A 450 -38.88 51.48 7.55
CA ARG A 450 -38.63 52.93 7.62
C ARG A 450 -37.27 53.30 8.22
N LYS A 451 -36.68 52.47 9.10
CA LYS A 451 -35.46 52.82 9.84
C LYS A 451 -34.15 52.42 9.17
N GLU A 452 -34.09 51.36 8.37
CA GLU A 452 -32.81 50.93 7.78
C GLU A 452 -32.99 50.32 6.38
N LYS A 453 -32.27 50.87 5.41
CA LYS A 453 -31.98 50.29 4.09
C LYS A 453 -30.89 49.20 4.19
N LEU A 454 -30.71 48.57 5.35
CA LEU A 454 -29.90 47.36 5.49
C LEU A 454 -30.71 46.19 4.95
N THR A 455 -30.49 45.86 3.68
CA THR A 455 -31.00 44.64 3.07
C THR A 455 -30.46 43.45 3.85
N LEU A 456 -31.30 42.86 4.70
CA LEU A 456 -30.99 41.58 5.34
C LEU A 456 -30.66 40.57 4.23
N PRO A 457 -29.57 39.79 4.37
CA PRO A 457 -29.24 38.79 3.37
C PRO A 457 -30.35 37.73 3.24
N PRO A 458 -30.46 37.02 2.10
CA PRO A 458 -31.39 35.90 1.95
C PRO A 458 -31.22 34.89 3.08
N LEU A 459 -32.27 34.16 3.45
CA LEU A 459 -32.21 33.28 4.62
C LEU A 459 -31.26 32.10 4.38
N GLU A 460 -31.16 31.68 3.12
CA GLU A 460 -30.31 30.60 2.60
C GLU A 460 -28.81 30.89 2.78
N THR A 461 -28.42 32.16 2.94
CA THR A 461 -27.01 32.55 3.08
C THR A 461 -26.56 32.63 4.54
N TYR A 462 -27.39 32.17 5.49
CA TYR A 462 -27.05 32.18 6.91
C TYR A 462 -26.33 30.89 7.29
N PRO A 463 -25.28 30.95 8.14
CA PRO A 463 -24.52 29.76 8.54
C PRO A 463 -25.37 28.65 9.18
N ASP A 464 -26.44 29.00 9.91
CA ASP A 464 -27.33 28.04 10.60
C ASP A 464 -28.60 27.70 9.80
N TYR A 465 -28.67 27.99 8.48
CA TYR A 465 -29.89 27.83 7.68
C TYR A 465 -30.48 26.42 7.74
N ASP A 466 -29.68 25.39 7.48
CA ASP A 466 -30.14 24.00 7.41
C ASP A 466 -30.66 23.51 8.76
N GLU A 467 -30.04 23.93 9.86
CA GLU A 467 -30.54 23.65 11.22
C GLU A 467 -31.82 24.43 11.51
N ALA A 468 -31.88 25.70 11.09
CA ALA A 468 -33.03 26.57 11.29
C ALA A 468 -34.27 26.14 10.49
N LEU A 469 -34.12 25.38 9.39
CA LEU A 469 -35.26 24.78 8.68
C LEU A 469 -36.12 23.91 9.59
N LYS A 470 -35.52 23.24 10.58
CA LYS A 470 -36.25 22.45 11.60
C LYS A 470 -37.22 23.31 12.42
N GLU A 471 -36.96 24.60 12.59
CA GLU A 471 -37.87 25.53 13.28
C GLU A 471 -39.15 25.79 12.47
N LYS A 472 -39.12 25.71 11.13
CA LYS A 472 -40.36 25.77 10.32
C LYS A 472 -41.18 24.49 10.44
N GLU A 473 -40.50 23.39 10.74
CA GLU A 473 -41.14 22.09 10.91
C GLU A 473 -41.66 21.86 12.34
N CYS A 474 -41.35 22.72 13.31
CA CYS A 474 -41.79 22.54 14.69
C CYS A 474 -43.29 22.78 14.87
N PHE A 475 -43.85 22.17 15.92
CA PHE A 475 -45.27 22.29 16.27
C PHE A 475 -45.73 23.76 16.37
N THR A 476 -44.93 24.61 17.02
CA THR A 476 -45.22 26.03 17.21
C THR A 476 -45.39 26.76 15.87
N TYR A 477 -44.49 26.56 14.92
CA TYR A 477 -44.56 27.22 13.62
C TYR A 477 -45.75 26.71 12.79
N LYS A 478 -45.94 25.38 12.74
CA LYS A 478 -47.08 24.75 12.02
C LYS A 478 -48.43 25.15 12.60
N LEU A 479 -48.54 25.28 13.93
CA LEU A 479 -49.75 25.73 14.61
C LEU A 479 -50.16 27.14 14.18
N GLY A 480 -49.21 28.07 14.12
CA GLY A 480 -49.50 29.42 13.66
C GLY A 480 -49.81 29.49 12.16
N LEU A 481 -49.19 28.65 11.32
CA LEU A 481 -49.56 28.52 9.91
C LEU A 481 -51.00 28.03 9.74
N ALA A 482 -51.41 27.02 10.52
CA ALA A 482 -52.78 26.51 10.50
C ALA A 482 -53.79 27.62 10.87
N LEU A 483 -53.47 28.43 11.89
CA LEU A 483 -54.28 29.60 12.25
C LEU A 483 -54.38 30.61 11.11
N ILE A 484 -53.25 30.98 10.49
CA ILE A 484 -53.25 31.92 9.35
C ILE A 484 -54.10 31.37 8.21
N LYS A 485 -53.95 30.08 7.87
CA LYS A 485 -54.72 29.43 6.82
C LYS A 485 -56.22 29.48 7.12
N ALA A 486 -56.62 29.12 8.33
CA ALA A 486 -58.00 29.15 8.78
C ALA A 486 -58.60 30.56 8.76
N SER A 487 -57.81 31.58 9.15
CA SER A 487 -58.26 32.98 9.12
C SER A 487 -58.54 33.48 7.70
N LYS A 488 -57.83 32.98 6.69
CA LYS A 488 -58.05 33.33 5.28
C LYS A 488 -59.28 32.66 4.68
N THR A 489 -59.66 31.49 5.19
CA THR A 489 -60.81 30.70 4.70
C THR A 489 -61.99 30.72 5.68
N TRP A 490 -62.11 31.77 6.50
CA TRP A 490 -63.10 31.85 7.56
C TRP A 490 -64.54 31.71 7.03
N TYR A 491 -64.83 32.28 5.86
CA TYR A 491 -66.12 32.23 5.17
C TYR A 491 -66.48 30.84 4.59
N MET A 492 -65.54 29.90 4.58
CA MET A 492 -65.75 28.50 4.14
C MET A 492 -65.65 27.51 5.31
N GLY A 493 -65.95 27.95 6.53
CA GLY A 493 -65.85 27.10 7.73
C GLY A 493 -64.42 26.90 8.24
N GLY A 494 -63.50 27.83 7.96
CA GLY A 494 -62.09 27.76 8.35
C GLY A 494 -61.85 27.51 9.85
N GLY A 495 -62.74 27.99 10.74
CA GLY A 495 -62.65 27.73 12.18
C GLY A 495 -62.88 26.27 12.57
N ILE A 496 -63.82 25.59 11.90
CA ILE A 496 -64.06 24.14 12.10
C ILE A 496 -62.85 23.35 11.59
N LYS A 497 -62.32 23.76 10.44
CA LYS A 497 -61.11 23.16 9.86
C LYS A 497 -59.88 23.33 10.76
N LEU A 498 -59.72 24.50 11.39
CA LEU A 498 -58.64 24.77 12.34
C LEU A 498 -58.67 23.81 13.54
N TYR A 499 -59.86 23.52 14.08
CA TYR A 499 -60.00 22.59 15.19
C TYR A 499 -59.47 21.19 14.82
N PHE A 500 -59.82 20.68 13.63
CA PHE A 500 -59.30 19.40 13.13
C PHE A 500 -57.80 19.44 12.83
N ASP A 501 -57.30 20.52 12.23
CA ASP A 501 -55.87 20.70 11.94
C ASP A 501 -55.03 20.74 13.24
N ILE A 502 -55.51 21.42 14.29
CA ILE A 502 -54.85 21.44 15.61
C ILE A 502 -54.83 20.04 16.24
N ARG A 503 -55.94 19.30 16.17
CA ARG A 503 -56.02 17.93 16.72
C ARG A 503 -55.07 16.98 15.99
N LYS A 504 -54.98 17.10 14.66
CA LYS A 504 -54.05 16.34 13.83
C LYS A 504 -52.59 16.67 14.17
N LEU A 505 -52.24 17.97 14.22
CA LEU A 505 -50.90 18.42 14.60
C LEU A 505 -50.52 17.96 16.01
N LYS A 506 -51.44 17.99 16.99
CA LYS A 506 -51.15 17.45 18.33
C LYS A 506 -50.82 15.96 18.30
N GLY A 507 -51.54 15.18 17.50
CA GLY A 507 -51.26 13.74 17.34
C GLY A 507 -49.95 13.43 16.63
N GLU A 508 -49.51 14.28 15.70
CA GLU A 508 -48.23 14.13 14.98
C GLU A 508 -47.01 14.41 15.87
N PHE A 509 -47.13 15.27 16.89
CA PHE A 509 -46.04 15.70 17.78
C PHE A 509 -46.12 15.11 19.21
N GLN A 510 -47.10 14.24 19.49
CA GLN A 510 -47.23 13.50 20.75
C GLN A 510 -46.75 12.03 20.66
N LYS A 511 -46.26 11.59 19.50
CA LYS A 511 -45.39 10.41 19.36
C LYS A 511 -43.96 10.82 19.61
#